data_AF-A0A9D8RVR5-F1
#
_entry.id   AF-A0A9D8RVR5-F1
#
_cell.length_a   1.000
_cell.length_b   1.000
_cell.length_c   1.000
_cell.angle_alpha   90.00
_cell.angle_beta   90.00
_cell.angle_gamma   90.00
#
_symmetry.space_group_name_H-M   'P 1'
#
loop_
_entity.id
_entity.type
_entity.pdbx_description
1 polymer ?
#
loop_
_entity_poly.entity_id
_entity_poly.type
_entity_poly.pdbx_seq_one_letter_code
_entity_poly.pdbx_strand_id
1 'polypeptide(L)'
;YIPKVDGKESRKSHPSKEGLLGVEGMKREVLERLLKPFSTGNSTEKSSKMITKLDFFEDGLSGGKAASQKRAELCRLAELPCDMTANALLEAINLLYSYEEYKDLILKIKGEN
;
A
#
# COMPACT_ATOMS: atom_id res chain seq x y z
N TYR A 1 6.59 0.28 -5.96
CA TYR A 1 6.96 1.18 -4.85
C TYR A 1 8.33 0.81 -4.32
N ILE A 2 9.11 1.78 -3.82
CA ILE A 2 10.45 1.55 -3.27
C ILE A 2 10.46 1.66 -1.74
N PRO A 3 11.32 0.92 -1.04
CA PRO A 3 11.49 1.08 0.41
C PRO A 3 11.90 2.51 0.75
N LYS A 4 11.23 3.12 1.75
CA LYS A 4 11.60 4.44 2.29
C LYS A 4 12.70 4.28 3.35
N VAL A 5 13.80 3.65 2.94
CA VAL A 5 15.00 3.42 3.77
C VAL A 5 16.14 4.18 3.14
N ASP A 6 16.80 5.06 3.90
CA ASP A 6 17.96 5.80 3.40
C ASP A 6 19.10 4.83 3.09
N GLY A 7 19.78 5.04 1.96
CA GLY A 7 20.96 4.27 1.64
C GLY A 7 21.29 4.14 0.16
N LYS A 8 22.32 3.34 -0.12
CA LYS A 8 22.82 3.08 -1.46
C LYS A 8 23.10 1.59 -1.60
N GLU A 9 22.65 1.02 -2.72
CA GLU A 9 22.98 -0.36 -3.07
C GLU A 9 24.49 -0.53 -3.26
N SER A 10 25.05 -1.66 -2.79
CA SER A 10 26.50 -1.94 -2.84
C SER A 10 27.08 -1.87 -4.25
N ARG A 11 26.31 -2.27 -5.26
CA ARG A 11 26.71 -2.22 -6.68
C ARG A 11 26.84 -0.79 -7.24
N LYS A 12 26.28 0.23 -6.57
CA LYS A 12 26.27 1.61 -7.06
C LYS A 12 27.45 2.40 -6.50
N SER A 13 28.11 3.20 -7.35
CA SER A 13 29.15 4.14 -6.91
C SER A 13 28.55 5.33 -6.13
N HIS A 14 27.42 5.86 -6.58
CA HIS A 14 26.72 7.02 -5.98
C HIS A 14 25.30 6.65 -5.53
N PRO A 15 24.71 7.38 -4.55
CA PRO A 15 23.31 7.23 -4.17
C PRO A 15 22.35 7.39 -5.35
N SER A 16 21.16 6.82 -5.23
CA SER A 16 20.09 7.05 -6.20
C SER A 16 19.60 8.51 -6.14
N LYS A 17 18.88 8.96 -7.18
CA LYS A 17 18.28 10.32 -7.19
C LYS A 17 17.38 10.57 -5.97
N GLU A 18 16.69 9.53 -5.50
CA GLU A 18 15.82 9.56 -4.33
C GLU A 18 16.60 9.44 -3.01
N GLY A 19 17.89 9.08 -3.03
CA GLY A 19 18.71 8.83 -1.84
C GLY A 19 18.35 7.55 -1.06
N LEU A 20 17.37 6.79 -1.56
CA LEU A 20 16.84 5.61 -0.91
C LEU A 20 17.52 4.31 -1.39
N LEU A 21 17.55 3.35 -0.47
CA LEU A 21 17.99 1.99 -0.65
C LEU A 21 16.98 1.21 -1.51
N GLY A 22 17.48 0.60 -2.59
CA GLY A 22 16.65 -0.29 -3.40
C GLY A 22 16.42 -1.64 -2.74
N VAL A 23 15.50 -2.43 -3.30
CA VAL A 23 15.10 -3.73 -2.75
C VAL A 23 16.26 -4.72 -2.63
N GLU A 24 17.24 -4.65 -3.54
CA GLU A 24 18.45 -5.49 -3.51
C GLU A 24 19.30 -5.24 -2.25
N GLY A 25 19.20 -4.06 -1.65
CA GLY A 25 19.89 -3.70 -0.42
C GLY A 25 19.16 -4.10 0.86
N MET A 26 17.91 -4.58 0.77
CA MET A 26 17.17 -5.04 1.94
C MET A 26 17.70 -6.38 2.44
N LYS A 27 17.56 -6.61 3.75
CA LYS A 27 17.89 -7.91 4.36
C LYS A 27 17.04 -9.01 3.73
N ARG A 28 17.67 -10.10 3.31
CA ARG A 28 17.00 -11.23 2.64
C ARG A 28 15.85 -11.77 3.49
N GLU A 29 16.05 -11.88 4.80
CA GLU A 29 15.06 -12.41 5.74
C GLU A 29 13.80 -11.54 5.79
N VAL A 30 13.94 -10.23 5.56
CA VAL A 30 12.80 -9.30 5.47
C VAL A 30 12.02 -9.55 4.19
N LEU A 31 12.71 -9.65 3.05
CA LEU A 31 12.09 -9.92 1.76
C LEU A 31 11.39 -11.28 1.75
N GLU A 32 12.03 -12.32 2.28
CA GLU A 32 11.46 -13.65 2.41
C GLU A 32 10.18 -13.63 3.23
N ARG A 33 10.19 -13.02 4.42
CA ARG A 33 9.00 -12.92 5.27
C ARG A 33 7.85 -12.17 4.58
N LEU A 34 8.14 -11.09 3.86
CA LEU A 34 7.13 -10.28 3.16
C LEU A 34 6.54 -11.00 1.94
N LEU A 35 7.36 -11.74 1.20
CA LEU A 35 6.97 -12.39 -0.05
C LEU A 35 6.41 -13.81 0.15
N LYS A 36 6.75 -14.48 1.26
CA LYS A 36 6.32 -15.85 1.56
C LYS A 36 4.80 -16.06 1.49
N PRO A 37 3.92 -15.15 1.97
CA PRO A 37 2.48 -15.29 1.81
C PRO A 37 2.02 -15.36 0.34
N PHE A 38 2.83 -14.85 -0.58
CA PHE A 38 2.52 -14.76 -2.02
C PHE A 38 3.29 -15.79 -2.86
N SER A 39 4.13 -16.65 -2.27
CA SER A 39 5.02 -17.55 -3.02
C SER A 39 4.34 -18.83 -3.53
N THR A 40 3.28 -19.27 -2.85
CA THR A 40 2.46 -20.40 -3.28
C THR A 40 1.28 -19.83 -4.03
N GLY A 41 1.14 -20.09 -5.33
CA GLY A 41 0.08 -19.58 -6.22
C GLY A 41 -1.37 -19.91 -5.83
N ASN A 42 -1.60 -20.30 -4.58
CA ASN A 42 -2.86 -20.17 -3.88
C ASN A 42 -3.14 -18.68 -3.65
N SER A 43 -3.43 -17.94 -4.73
CA SER A 43 -4.35 -16.83 -4.63
C SER A 43 -5.61 -17.45 -4.04
N THR A 44 -5.78 -17.39 -2.71
CA THR A 44 -7.07 -17.68 -2.12
C THR A 44 -8.02 -16.79 -2.89
N GLU A 45 -8.90 -17.37 -3.71
CA GLU A 45 -9.96 -16.61 -4.34
C GLU A 45 -10.74 -16.04 -3.16
N LYS A 46 -10.40 -14.81 -2.77
CA LYS A 46 -11.11 -14.11 -1.74
C LYS A 46 -12.48 -13.91 -2.36
N SER A 47 -13.43 -14.78 -2.04
CA SER A 47 -14.84 -14.64 -2.43
C SER A 47 -15.49 -13.44 -1.71
N SER A 48 -14.69 -12.49 -1.25
CA SER A 48 -15.11 -11.25 -0.65
C SER A 48 -15.40 -10.26 -1.78
N LYS A 49 -16.52 -9.56 -1.65
CA LYS A 49 -16.88 -8.39 -2.45
C LYS A 49 -15.63 -7.54 -2.74
N MET A 50 -15.32 -7.31 -4.02
CA MET A 50 -14.24 -6.38 -4.38
C MET A 50 -14.64 -4.95 -4.03
N ILE A 51 -13.69 -4.16 -3.54
CA ILE A 51 -13.84 -2.71 -3.38
C ILE A 51 -13.89 -2.11 -4.79
N THR A 52 -14.90 -1.29 -5.06
CA THR A 52 -15.09 -0.64 -6.36
C THR A 52 -14.57 0.81 -6.35
N LYS A 53 -14.43 1.40 -7.55
CA LYS A 53 -14.17 2.84 -7.68
C LYS A 53 -15.28 3.70 -7.08
N LEU A 54 -16.53 3.19 -7.09
CA LEU A 54 -17.66 3.88 -6.48
C LEU A 54 -17.50 3.91 -4.95
N ASP A 55 -17.14 2.78 -4.31
CA ASP A 55 -16.85 2.75 -2.87
C ASP A 55 -15.74 3.77 -2.51
N PHE A 56 -14.68 3.86 -3.32
CA PHE A 56 -13.60 4.84 -3.14
C PHE A 56 -14.07 6.30 -3.29
N PHE A 57 -15.03 6.55 -4.17
CA PHE A 57 -15.62 7.87 -4.32
C PHE A 57 -16.51 8.22 -3.13
N GLU A 58 -17.38 7.30 -2.71
CA GLU A 58 -18.30 7.47 -1.57
C GLU A 58 -17.55 7.65 -0.24
N ASP A 59 -16.46 6.92 -0.02
CA ASP A 59 -15.60 7.09 1.16
C ASP A 59 -14.68 8.33 1.08
N GLY A 60 -14.72 9.05 -0.05
CA GLY A 60 -14.01 10.30 -0.28
C GLY A 60 -12.51 10.13 -0.54
N LEU A 61 -12.06 8.95 -0.97
CA LEU A 61 -10.69 8.66 -1.39
C LEU A 61 -10.39 9.11 -2.83
N SER A 62 -11.42 9.55 -3.57
CA SER A 62 -11.31 10.14 -4.91
C SER A 62 -12.30 11.28 -5.12
N GLY A 63 -12.10 12.10 -6.16
CA GLY A 63 -13.03 13.16 -6.60
C GLY A 63 -13.11 14.42 -5.73
N GLY A 64 -12.78 14.36 -4.44
CA GLY A 64 -12.84 15.51 -3.51
C GLY A 64 -11.49 16.16 -3.19
N LYS A 65 -11.51 17.39 -2.67
CA LYS A 65 -10.30 18.14 -2.26
C LYS A 65 -9.52 17.43 -1.13
N ALA A 66 -10.23 16.78 -0.20
CA ALA A 66 -9.63 16.02 0.90
C ALA A 66 -9.16 14.61 0.49
N ALA A 67 -9.40 14.18 -0.75
CA ALA A 67 -9.14 12.80 -1.17
C ALA A 67 -7.67 12.42 -1.06
N SER A 68 -6.75 13.34 -1.37
CA SER A 68 -5.32 13.06 -1.25
C SER A 68 -4.88 12.81 0.19
N GLN A 69 -5.42 13.58 1.14
CA GLN A 69 -5.10 13.45 2.56
C GLN A 69 -5.67 12.14 3.10
N LYS A 70 -6.93 11.81 2.79
CA LYS A 70 -7.54 10.53 3.19
C LYS A 70 -6.81 9.32 2.62
N ARG A 71 -6.34 9.38 1.36
CA ARG A 71 -5.51 8.31 0.79
C ARG A 71 -4.18 8.16 1.51
N ALA A 72 -3.52 9.26 1.88
CA ALA A 72 -2.27 9.21 2.63
C ALA A 72 -2.50 8.54 4.00
N GLU A 73 -3.61 8.88 4.68
CA GLU A 73 -3.97 8.27 5.96
C GLU A 73 -4.30 6.78 5.83
N LEU A 74 -5.06 6.41 4.79
CA LEU A 74 -5.32 5.00 4.49
C LEU A 74 -4.02 4.23 4.21
N CYS A 75 -3.06 4.81 3.47
CA CYS A 75 -1.78 4.18 3.24
C CYS A 75 -1.02 3.97 4.57
N ARG A 76 -1.04 4.95 5.47
CA ARG A 76 -0.40 4.86 6.79
C ARG A 76 -1.00 3.72 7.62
N LEU A 77 -2.33 3.68 7.72
CA LEU A 77 -3.04 2.66 8.53
C LEU A 77 -2.94 1.26 7.94
N ALA A 78 -2.87 1.15 6.61
CA ALA A 78 -2.72 -0.12 5.89
C ALA A 78 -1.25 -0.51 5.66
N GLU A 79 -0.29 0.19 6.27
CA GLU A 79 1.15 -0.05 6.09
C GLU A 79 1.58 -0.12 4.61
N LEU A 80 0.87 0.63 3.75
CA LEU A 80 1.14 0.71 2.32
C LEU A 80 2.09 1.86 2.01
N PRO A 81 2.79 1.79 0.87
CA PRO A 81 3.68 2.87 0.44
C PRO A 81 2.96 4.22 0.38
N CYS A 82 3.57 5.27 0.93
CA CYS A 82 3.05 6.62 0.80
C CYS A 82 2.96 7.05 -0.67
N ASP A 83 2.00 7.93 -0.98
CA ASP A 83 1.81 8.56 -2.31
C ASP A 83 1.22 7.65 -3.41
N MET A 84 0.43 6.65 -3.03
CA MET A 84 -0.33 5.88 -4.03
C MET A 84 -1.38 6.74 -4.73
N THR A 85 -1.48 6.58 -6.06
CA THR A 85 -2.61 7.11 -6.83
C THR A 85 -3.89 6.40 -6.40
N ALA A 86 -5.06 6.99 -6.65
CA ALA A 86 -6.33 6.37 -6.26
C ALA A 86 -6.50 4.96 -6.87
N ASN A 87 -6.12 4.76 -8.13
CA ASN A 87 -6.21 3.45 -8.77
C ASN A 87 -5.20 2.45 -8.22
N ALA A 88 -3.93 2.85 -8.03
CA ALA A 88 -2.92 1.94 -7.48
C ALA A 88 -3.26 1.52 -6.04
N LEU A 89 -3.79 2.44 -5.23
CA LEU A 89 -4.27 2.14 -3.88
C LEU A 89 -5.45 1.16 -3.92
N LEU A 90 -6.42 1.37 -4.81
CA LEU A 90 -7.56 0.46 -4.98
C LEU A 90 -7.11 -0.97 -5.33
N GLU A 91 -6.15 -1.11 -6.24
CA GLU A 91 -5.59 -2.41 -6.62
C GLU A 91 -4.86 -3.07 -5.45
N ALA A 92 -4.02 -2.32 -4.73
CA ALA A 92 -3.31 -2.86 -3.57
C ALA A 92 -4.27 -3.27 -2.43
N ILE A 93 -5.32 -2.48 -2.17
CA ILE A 93 -6.33 -2.82 -1.16
C ILE A 93 -7.07 -4.10 -1.56
N ASN A 94 -7.53 -4.23 -2.80
CA ASN A 94 -8.19 -5.45 -3.27
C ASN A 94 -7.27 -6.68 -3.24
N LEU A 95 -5.97 -6.49 -3.43
CA LEU A 95 -4.98 -7.58 -3.39
C LEU A 95 -4.70 -8.04 -1.95
N LEU A 96 -4.53 -7.09 -1.03
CA LEU A 96 -3.98 -7.35 0.30
C LEU A 96 -5.06 -7.48 1.37
N TYR A 97 -6.14 -6.72 1.25
CA TYR A 97 -7.20 -6.61 2.25
C TYR A 97 -8.52 -7.19 1.74
N SER A 98 -9.38 -7.60 2.66
CA SER A 98 -10.79 -7.92 2.40
C SER A 98 -11.64 -6.65 2.43
N TYR A 99 -12.89 -6.75 1.98
CA TYR A 99 -13.84 -5.63 2.06
C TYR A 99 -14.04 -5.14 3.49
N GLU A 100 -14.18 -6.07 4.45
CA GLU A 100 -14.41 -5.74 5.86
C GLU A 100 -13.20 -5.04 6.48
N GLU A 101 -11.98 -5.56 6.26
CA GLU A 101 -10.74 -4.92 6.71
C GLU A 101 -10.60 -3.51 6.12
N TYR A 102 -10.96 -3.33 4.84
CA TYR A 102 -11.01 -2.00 4.23
C TYR A 102 -12.01 -1.08 4.95
N LYS A 103 -13.25 -1.52 5.23
CA LYS A 103 -14.23 -0.68 5.92
C LYS A 103 -13.77 -0.32 7.34
N ASP A 104 -13.13 -1.22 8.07
CA ASP A 104 -12.56 -0.94 9.38
C ASP A 104 -11.48 0.16 9.33
N LEU A 105 -10.60 0.12 8.31
CA LEU A 105 -9.62 1.19 8.09
C LEU A 105 -10.31 2.52 7.78
N ILE A 106 -11.38 2.52 6.98
CA ILE A 106 -12.15 3.73 6.70
C ILE A 106 -12.82 4.30 7.95
N LEU A 107 -13.35 3.45 8.83
CA LEU A 107 -13.95 3.89 10.09
C LEU A 107 -12.92 4.60 10.98
N LYS A 108 -11.69 4.08 11.05
CA LYS A 108 -10.59 4.72 11.79
C LYS A 108 -10.29 6.13 11.25
N ILE A 109 -10.22 6.28 9.92
CA ILE A 109 -10.01 7.60 9.28
C ILE A 109 -11.15 8.58 9.59
N LYS A 110 -12.39 8.10 9.65
CA LYS A 110 -13.57 8.94 9.95
C LYS A 110 -13.65 9.32 11.43
N GLY A 111 -13.16 8.47 12.33
CA GLY A 111 -13.16 8.72 13.78
C GLY A 111 -12.02 9.61 14.30
N GLU A 112 -10.98 9.83 13.49
CA GLU A 112 -9.85 10.72 13.80
C GLU A 112 -10.05 12.19 13.36
N ASN A 113 -11.22 12.54 12.81
CA ASN A 113 -11.58 13.92 12.42
C ASN A 113 -12.55 14.60 13.39
#